data_AF-A0A6C0EX11-F1
#
_entry.id   AF-A0A6C0EX11-F1
#
_cell.length_a   1.000
_cell.length_b   1.000
_cell.length_c   1.000
_cell.angle_alpha   90.00
_cell.angle_beta   90.00
_cell.angle_gamma   90.00
#
_symmetry.space_group_name_H-M   'P 1'
#
loop_
_entity.id
_entity.type
_entity.pdbx_description
1 polymer ?
#
loop_
_entity_poly.entity_id
_entity_poly.type
_entity_poly.pdbx_seq_one_letter_code
_entity_poly.pdbx_strand_id
1 'polypeptide(L)'
;MSGIFFELGNFIITPLLRWLLLFLGIGISILQYLNSPQRFSFIKSKFGISFKWYLYVLCMFNLFTSSLTIIGQWGSIPFTNNLPDYWYIYLFVLCFAIVTQITVDSPQISDDGSLNPPPIYMYSQKSRVIIAYISVVIDTLLMIQLYIYNGIADTSKKSLLSHYILERFGGWIDGNKLDYLFEWSGMIDVFIKIYLLLLQNNFRACEYNLPSSWNA
;
A
#
# COMPACT_ATOMS: atom_id res chain seq x y z
N MET A 1 12.49 -18.43 -25.20
CA MET A 1 12.90 -19.45 -24.21
C MET A 1 11.62 -20.06 -23.66
N SER A 2 11.38 -21.36 -23.85
CA SER A 2 10.26 -22.09 -23.22
C SER A 2 10.75 -22.72 -21.92
N GLY A 3 10.01 -22.51 -20.83
CA GLY A 3 10.32 -23.04 -19.51
C GLY A 3 9.28 -22.56 -18.49
N ILE A 4 9.10 -23.32 -17.40
CA ILE A 4 8.09 -23.05 -16.37
C ILE A 4 8.19 -21.61 -15.83
N PHE A 5 9.40 -21.09 -15.65
CA PHE A 5 9.62 -19.69 -15.21
C PHE A 5 9.15 -18.65 -16.22
N PHE A 6 9.27 -18.93 -17.52
CA PHE A 6 8.79 -18.03 -18.57
C PHE A 6 7.27 -18.01 -18.62
N GLU A 7 6.63 -19.18 -18.52
CA GLU A 7 5.16 -19.29 -18.46
C GLU A 7 4.58 -18.62 -17.21
N LEU A 8 5.22 -18.82 -16.05
CA LEU A 8 4.85 -18.16 -14.80
C LEU A 8 4.99 -16.64 -14.91
N GLY A 9 6.09 -16.15 -15.51
CA GLY A 9 6.29 -14.73 -15.78
C GLY A 9 5.17 -14.15 -16.64
N ASN A 10 4.82 -14.82 -17.74
CA ASN A 10 3.73 -14.41 -18.63
C ASN A 10 2.36 -14.40 -17.93
N PHE A 11 2.09 -15.37 -17.06
CA PHE A 11 0.87 -15.40 -16.26
C PHE A 11 0.80 -14.22 -15.28
N ILE A 12 1.90 -13.95 -14.57
CA ILE A 12 2.00 -12.89 -13.57
C ILE A 12 1.76 -11.52 -14.21
N ILE A 13 2.22 -11.27 -15.43
CA ILE A 13 2.06 -9.97 -16.10
C ILE A 13 0.75 -9.81 -16.89
N THR A 14 -0.19 -10.77 -16.80
CA THR A 14 -1.47 -10.66 -17.53
C THR A 14 -2.24 -9.40 -17.11
N PRO A 15 -2.85 -8.66 -18.06
CA PRO A 15 -3.62 -7.45 -17.77
C PRO A 15 -4.65 -7.62 -16.65
N LEU A 16 -5.41 -8.72 -16.70
CA LEU A 16 -6.45 -9.03 -15.73
C LEU A 16 -5.88 -9.17 -14.30
N LEU A 17 -4.80 -9.94 -14.14
CA LEU A 17 -4.20 -10.18 -12.83
C LEU A 17 -3.61 -8.89 -12.24
N ARG A 18 -2.95 -8.07 -13.07
CA ARG A 18 -2.40 -6.78 -12.63
C ARG A 18 -3.50 -5.86 -12.07
N TRP A 19 -4.58 -5.67 -12.81
CA TRP A 19 -5.70 -4.84 -12.37
C TRP A 19 -6.40 -5.42 -11.13
N LEU A 20 -6.59 -6.74 -11.07
CA LEU A 20 -7.17 -7.40 -9.90
C LEU A 20 -6.31 -7.20 -8.65
N LEU A 21 -5.00 -7.46 -8.72
CA LEU A 21 -4.09 -7.27 -7.60
C LEU A 21 -4.05 -5.81 -7.15
N LEU A 22 -4.12 -4.88 -8.09
CA LEU A 22 -4.08 -3.46 -7.77
C LEU A 22 -5.34 -3.03 -7.01
N PHE A 23 -6.53 -3.38 -7.49
CA PHE A 23 -7.77 -3.06 -6.77
C PHE A 23 -7.83 -3.77 -5.41
N LEU A 24 -7.36 -5.01 -5.34
CA LEU A 24 -7.26 -5.76 -4.09
C LEU A 24 -6.30 -5.07 -3.11
N GLY A 25 -5.16 -4.57 -3.60
CA GLY A 25 -4.19 -3.79 -2.83
C GLY A 25 -4.82 -2.54 -2.21
N ILE A 26 -5.56 -1.74 -2.99
CA ILE A 26 -6.28 -0.56 -2.50
C ILE A 26 -7.31 -0.96 -1.44
N GLY A 27 -8.13 -1.97 -1.71
CA GLY A 27 -9.15 -2.44 -0.77
C GLY A 27 -8.57 -2.91 0.55
N ILE A 28 -7.48 -3.70 0.50
CA ILE A 28 -6.77 -4.16 1.69
C ILE A 28 -6.11 -3.01 2.43
N SER A 29 -5.60 -1.99 1.74
CA SER A 29 -5.01 -0.81 2.36
C SER A 29 -6.02 -0.04 3.22
N ILE A 30 -7.23 0.16 2.69
CA ILE A 30 -8.33 0.78 3.45
C ILE A 30 -8.74 -0.12 4.63
N LEU A 31 -8.83 -1.44 4.40
CA LEU A 31 -9.18 -2.41 5.43
C LEU A 31 -8.16 -2.43 6.58
N GLN A 32 -6.87 -2.37 6.27
CA GLN A 32 -5.78 -2.26 7.24
C GLN A 32 -5.89 -0.99 8.06
N TYR A 33 -6.15 0.15 7.40
CA TYR A 33 -6.33 1.43 8.08
C TYR A 33 -7.51 1.38 9.05
N LEU A 34 -8.66 0.89 8.59
CA LEU A 34 -9.87 0.69 9.42
C LEU A 34 -9.60 -0.17 10.65
N ASN A 35 -8.79 -1.22 10.49
CA ASN A 35 -8.49 -2.17 11.54
C ASN A 35 -7.26 -1.82 12.38
N SER A 36 -6.62 -0.66 12.20
CA SER A 36 -5.43 -0.31 12.98
C SER A 36 -5.80 0.28 14.34
N PRO A 37 -5.62 -0.43 15.48
CA PRO A 37 -6.01 0.06 16.80
C PRO A 37 -5.23 1.30 17.24
N GLN A 38 -3.99 1.47 16.79
CA GLN A 38 -3.15 2.61 17.14
C GLN A 38 -3.76 3.95 16.70
N ARG A 39 -4.70 3.95 15.74
CA ARG A 39 -5.36 5.19 15.26
C ARG A 39 -6.27 5.83 16.32
N PHE A 40 -6.62 5.09 17.37
CA PHE A 40 -7.38 5.60 18.51
C PHE A 40 -6.47 6.18 19.59
N SER A 41 -5.14 6.03 19.49
CA SER A 41 -4.22 6.47 20.53
C SER A 41 -3.95 7.98 20.50
N PHE A 42 -3.78 8.57 21.68
CA PHE A 42 -3.25 9.92 21.87
C PHE A 42 -1.71 9.98 21.87
N ILE A 43 -1.03 8.83 21.97
CA ILE A 43 0.42 8.80 22.01
C ILE A 43 0.98 9.38 20.71
N LYS A 44 2.04 10.17 20.86
CA LYS A 44 2.76 10.76 19.75
C LYS A 44 3.69 9.73 19.13
N SER A 45 3.69 9.66 17.80
CA SER A 45 4.70 8.91 17.06
C SER A 45 6.07 9.59 17.19
N LYS A 46 7.11 8.95 16.64
CA LYS A 46 8.47 9.51 16.59
C LYS A 46 8.55 10.88 15.89
N PHE A 47 7.54 11.23 15.09
CA PHE A 47 7.44 12.50 14.38
C PHE A 47 6.69 13.59 15.15
N GLY A 48 6.31 13.34 16.41
CA GLY A 48 5.69 14.34 17.28
C GLY A 48 4.18 14.56 17.06
N ILE A 49 3.58 13.91 16.06
CA ILE A 49 2.13 13.89 15.80
C ILE A 49 1.47 12.66 16.43
N SER A 50 0.19 12.73 16.79
CA SER A 50 -0.51 11.56 17.36
C SER A 50 -0.56 10.40 16.38
N PHE A 51 -0.61 9.16 16.90
CA PHE A 51 -0.71 7.96 16.06
C PHE A 51 -1.93 7.97 15.13
N LYS A 52 -3.03 8.61 15.53
CA LYS A 52 -4.20 8.88 14.67
C LYS A 52 -3.80 9.53 13.35
N TRP A 53 -3.16 10.70 13.44
CA TRP A 53 -2.77 11.48 12.26
C TRP A 53 -1.60 10.86 11.52
N TYR A 54 -0.67 10.23 12.24
CA TYR A 54 0.45 9.53 11.63
C TYR A 54 0.00 8.38 10.73
N LEU A 55 -0.90 7.52 11.22
CA LEU A 55 -1.46 6.44 10.42
C LEU A 55 -2.35 6.94 9.28
N TYR A 56 -3.07 8.04 9.48
CA TYR A 56 -3.80 8.70 8.40
C TYR A 56 -2.86 9.14 7.27
N VAL A 57 -1.78 9.87 7.59
CA VAL A 57 -0.80 10.31 6.60
C VAL A 57 -0.17 9.12 5.88
N LEU A 58 0.18 8.05 6.59
CA LEU A 58 0.71 6.83 5.96
C LEU A 58 -0.29 6.18 5.01
N CYS A 59 -1.57 6.09 5.39
CA CYS A 59 -2.60 5.53 4.52
C CYS A 59 -2.85 6.42 3.29
N MET A 60 -2.93 7.74 3.48
CA MET A 60 -3.09 8.70 2.38
C MET A 60 -1.90 8.67 1.42
N PHE A 61 -0.68 8.54 1.94
CA PHE A 61 0.51 8.41 1.11
C PHE A 61 0.52 7.10 0.32
N ASN A 62 0.11 5.98 0.94
CA ASN A 62 -0.02 4.69 0.24
C ASN A 62 -1.15 4.68 -0.82
N LEU A 63 -2.26 5.39 -0.57
CA LEU A 63 -3.31 5.58 -1.59
C LEU A 63 -2.82 6.48 -2.74
N PHE A 64 -2.01 7.49 -2.44
CA PHE A 64 -1.40 8.34 -3.45
C PHE A 64 -0.44 7.56 -4.35
N THR A 65 0.49 6.79 -3.78
CA THR A 65 1.40 5.91 -4.55
C THR A 65 0.63 4.86 -5.35
N SER A 66 -0.42 4.26 -4.78
CA SER A 66 -1.31 3.35 -5.52
C SER A 66 -2.02 4.04 -6.70
N SER A 67 -2.39 5.30 -6.55
CA SER A 67 -3.00 6.12 -7.62
C SER A 67 -2.01 6.39 -8.75
N LEU A 68 -0.75 6.67 -8.42
CA LEU A 68 0.35 6.78 -9.40
C LEU A 68 0.55 5.47 -10.16
N THR A 69 0.51 4.33 -9.47
CA THR A 69 0.59 3.00 -10.09
C THR A 69 -0.57 2.75 -11.06
N ILE A 70 -1.80 3.18 -10.73
CA ILE A 70 -2.95 3.11 -11.66
C ILE A 70 -2.72 3.96 -12.90
N ILE A 71 -2.22 5.18 -12.74
CA ILE A 71 -1.98 6.09 -13.87
C ILE A 71 -0.94 5.47 -14.81
N GLY A 72 0.19 4.98 -14.28
CA GLY A 72 1.21 4.29 -15.06
C GLY A 72 0.68 3.02 -15.74
N GLN A 73 -0.14 2.24 -15.03
CA GLN A 73 -0.74 1.04 -15.59
C GLN A 73 -1.79 1.36 -16.66
N TRP A 74 -2.59 2.42 -16.51
CA TRP A 74 -3.55 2.84 -17.53
C TRP A 74 -2.87 3.28 -18.83
N GLY A 75 -1.75 4.01 -18.73
CA GLY A 75 -0.98 4.46 -19.88
C GLY A 75 -0.36 3.31 -20.69
N SER A 76 -0.06 2.18 -20.03
CA SER A 76 0.56 1.01 -20.67
C SER A 76 -0.44 -0.09 -21.04
N ILE A 77 -1.40 -0.37 -20.17
CA ILE A 77 -2.40 -1.44 -20.30
C ILE A 77 -3.77 -0.92 -19.80
N PRO A 78 -4.59 -0.31 -20.67
CA PRO A 78 -5.89 0.20 -20.26
C PRO A 78 -6.77 -0.92 -19.71
N PHE A 79 -7.49 -0.64 -18.62
CA PHE A 79 -8.38 -1.60 -17.95
C PHE A 79 -9.51 -2.08 -18.89
N THR A 80 -10.09 -1.16 -19.64
CA THR A 80 -11.15 -1.42 -20.61
C THR A 80 -11.27 -0.23 -21.56
N ASN A 81 -11.74 -0.48 -22.79
CA ASN A 81 -12.02 0.58 -23.77
C ASN A 81 -13.44 1.16 -23.62
N ASN A 82 -14.24 0.64 -22.67
CA ASN A 82 -15.64 1.03 -22.49
C ASN A 82 -15.84 2.14 -21.45
N LEU A 83 -14.82 2.43 -20.64
CA LEU A 83 -14.87 3.48 -19.63
C LEU A 83 -14.32 4.79 -20.21
N PRO A 84 -14.85 5.95 -19.78
CA PRO A 84 -14.32 7.23 -20.22
C PRO A 84 -12.87 7.42 -19.74
N ASP A 85 -12.12 8.25 -20.45
CA ASP A 85 -10.78 8.62 -20.02
C ASP A 85 -10.79 9.15 -18.58
N TYR A 86 -9.76 8.79 -17.81
CA TYR A 86 -9.57 9.22 -16.42
C TYR A 86 -10.67 8.77 -15.43
N TRP A 87 -11.48 7.75 -15.75
CA TRP A 87 -12.49 7.19 -14.85
C TRP A 87 -11.95 6.85 -13.44
N TYR A 88 -10.67 6.49 -13.33
CA TYR A 88 -10.02 6.15 -12.07
C TYR A 88 -9.84 7.34 -11.12
N ILE A 89 -9.87 8.59 -11.61
CA ILE A 89 -9.80 9.79 -10.76
C ILE A 89 -10.95 9.79 -9.75
N TYR A 90 -12.16 9.40 -10.19
CA TYR A 90 -13.32 9.31 -9.30
C TYR A 90 -13.11 8.27 -8.19
N LEU A 91 -12.46 7.14 -8.50
CA LEU A 91 -12.11 6.15 -7.48
C LEU A 91 -11.10 6.70 -6.46
N PHE A 92 -10.11 7.48 -6.90
CA PHE A 92 -9.14 8.09 -5.98
C PHE A 92 -9.83 9.04 -5.03
N VAL A 93 -10.62 9.98 -5.56
CA VAL A 93 -11.37 10.94 -4.75
C VAL A 93 -12.25 10.21 -3.73
N LEU A 94 -12.94 9.16 -4.15
CA LEU A 94 -13.78 8.35 -3.26
C LEU A 94 -12.96 7.67 -2.15
N CYS A 95 -11.84 7.01 -2.48
CA CYS A 95 -11.00 6.32 -1.50
C CYS A 95 -10.41 7.30 -0.47
N PHE A 96 -9.92 8.46 -0.94
CA PHE A 96 -9.36 9.51 -0.11
C PHE A 96 -10.44 10.10 0.81
N ALA A 97 -11.64 10.34 0.29
CA ALA A 97 -12.78 10.84 1.07
C ALA A 97 -13.19 9.84 2.15
N ILE A 98 -13.29 8.54 1.83
CA ILE A 98 -13.63 7.48 2.78
C ILE A 98 -12.62 7.45 3.92
N VAL A 99 -11.32 7.37 3.63
CA VAL A 99 -10.27 7.34 4.66
C VAL A 99 -10.28 8.61 5.50
N THR A 100 -10.48 9.78 4.88
CA THR A 100 -10.56 11.05 5.60
C THR A 100 -11.77 11.09 6.54
N GLN A 101 -12.95 10.68 6.07
CA GLN A 101 -14.16 10.63 6.89
C GLN A 101 -13.99 9.68 8.08
N ILE A 102 -13.49 8.46 7.85
CA ILE A 102 -13.17 7.49 8.91
C ILE A 102 -12.23 8.13 9.94
N THR A 103 -11.20 8.84 9.48
CA THR A 103 -10.23 9.49 10.37
C THR A 103 -10.88 10.55 11.23
N VAL A 104 -11.67 11.45 10.63
CA VAL A 104 -12.33 12.54 11.34
C VAL A 104 -13.29 11.98 12.40
N ASP A 105 -14.11 10.99 12.03
CA ASP A 105 -15.13 10.41 12.91
C ASP A 105 -14.58 9.54 14.03
N SER A 106 -13.35 9.02 13.89
CA SER A 106 -12.79 8.10 14.87
C SER A 106 -12.35 8.84 16.13
N PRO A 107 -12.91 8.52 17.31
CA PRO A 107 -12.48 9.15 18.55
C PRO A 107 -11.05 8.74 18.89
N GLN A 108 -10.37 9.55 19.69
CA GLN A 108 -9.17 9.10 20.38
C GLN A 108 -9.57 8.66 21.79
N ILE A 109 -8.97 7.57 22.26
CA ILE A 109 -9.31 6.88 23.50
C ILE A 109 -8.04 6.81 24.35
N SER A 110 -8.20 7.01 25.65
CA SER A 110 -7.16 6.79 26.65
C SER A 110 -7.59 5.67 27.60
N ASP A 111 -6.63 4.91 28.10
CA ASP A 111 -6.87 3.97 29.18
C ASP A 111 -7.29 4.72 30.46
N ASP A 112 -8.53 4.53 30.88
CA ASP A 112 -9.12 5.04 32.12
C ASP A 112 -9.18 3.96 33.21
N GLY A 113 -8.51 2.82 32.99
CA GLY A 113 -8.57 1.66 33.88
C GLY A 113 -9.79 0.76 33.66
N SER A 114 -10.68 1.12 32.73
CA SER A 114 -11.81 0.27 32.34
C SER A 114 -11.40 -0.74 31.26
N LEU A 115 -12.17 -1.83 31.14
CA LEU A 115 -11.98 -2.85 30.11
C LEU A 115 -12.82 -2.56 28.85
N ASN A 116 -12.92 -1.29 28.45
CA ASN A 116 -13.71 -0.90 27.28
C ASN A 116 -13.27 -1.69 26.04
N PRO A 117 -14.18 -2.44 25.37
CA PRO A 117 -13.80 -3.28 24.24
C PRO A 117 -13.38 -2.43 23.03
N PRO A 118 -12.61 -3.00 22.09
CA PRO A 118 -12.39 -2.35 20.80
C PRO A 118 -13.70 -2.18 20.02
N PRO A 119 -13.74 -1.27 19.02
CA PRO A 119 -14.90 -1.12 18.16
C PRO A 119 -15.32 -2.45 17.53
N ILE A 120 -16.63 -2.70 17.43
CA ILE A 120 -17.21 -3.99 17.03
C ILE A 120 -16.75 -4.44 15.62
N TYR A 121 -16.46 -3.48 14.74
CA TYR A 121 -15.98 -3.76 13.39
C TYR A 121 -14.49 -4.14 13.33
N MET A 122 -13.74 -4.00 14.43
CA MET A 122 -12.31 -4.28 14.46
C MET A 122 -12.06 -5.78 14.58
N TYR A 123 -11.26 -6.34 13.68
CA TYR A 123 -10.87 -7.74 13.73
C TYR A 123 -9.91 -8.02 14.89
N SER A 124 -9.82 -9.29 15.30
CA SER A 124 -8.84 -9.76 16.30
C SER A 124 -7.40 -9.55 15.84
N GLN A 125 -6.46 -9.48 16.78
CA GLN A 125 -5.03 -9.25 16.46
C GLN A 125 -4.49 -10.21 15.40
N LYS A 126 -4.83 -11.51 15.52
CA LYS A 126 -4.37 -12.54 14.56
C LYS A 126 -4.84 -12.23 13.14
N SER A 127 -6.11 -11.88 12.97
CA SER A 127 -6.68 -11.53 11.66
C SER A 127 -6.06 -10.25 11.11
N ARG A 128 -5.82 -9.23 11.94
CA ARG A 128 -5.13 -7.99 11.53
C ARG A 128 -3.73 -8.27 10.99
N VAL A 129 -2.97 -9.14 11.65
CA VAL A 129 -1.62 -9.55 11.22
C VAL A 129 -1.68 -10.35 9.92
N ILE A 130 -2.65 -11.26 9.75
CA ILE A 130 -2.84 -12.00 8.48
C ILE A 130 -3.13 -11.03 7.33
N ILE A 131 -4.03 -10.06 7.52
CA ILE A 131 -4.32 -9.03 6.51
C ILE A 131 -3.04 -8.22 6.19
N ALA A 132 -2.22 -7.94 7.20
CA ALA A 132 -0.93 -7.28 7.00
C ALA A 132 0.04 -8.09 6.13
N TYR A 133 0.17 -9.39 6.38
CA TYR A 133 0.97 -10.28 5.53
C TYR A 133 0.45 -10.35 4.09
N ILE A 134 -0.86 -10.54 3.92
CA ILE A 134 -1.49 -10.62 2.59
C ILE A 134 -1.20 -9.33 1.80
N SER A 135 -1.29 -8.17 2.45
CA SER A 135 -0.98 -6.89 1.80
C SER A 135 0.47 -6.79 1.35
N VAL A 136 1.44 -7.25 2.15
CA VAL A 136 2.86 -7.27 1.75
C VAL A 136 3.06 -8.16 0.53
N VAL A 137 2.41 -9.33 0.51
CA VAL A 137 2.48 -10.26 -0.63
C VAL A 137 1.92 -9.62 -1.90
N ILE A 138 0.76 -8.99 -1.82
CA ILE A 138 0.12 -8.33 -2.97
C ILE A 138 1.01 -7.20 -3.51
N ASP A 139 1.49 -6.31 -2.66
CA ASP A 139 2.32 -5.18 -3.10
C ASP A 139 3.68 -5.67 -3.63
N THR A 140 4.21 -6.76 -3.09
CA THR A 140 5.41 -7.41 -3.64
C THR A 140 5.15 -7.97 -5.04
N LEU A 141 3.98 -8.60 -5.26
CA LEU A 141 3.60 -9.08 -6.58
C LEU A 141 3.40 -7.93 -7.57
N LEU A 142 2.78 -6.82 -7.15
CA LEU A 142 2.63 -5.61 -7.96
C LEU A 142 4.01 -5.03 -8.32
N MET A 143 4.92 -4.93 -7.36
CA MET A 143 6.29 -4.47 -7.58
C MET A 143 7.02 -5.37 -8.60
N ILE A 144 6.90 -6.70 -8.46
CA ILE A 144 7.48 -7.66 -9.42
C ILE A 144 6.86 -7.50 -10.81
N GLN A 145 5.54 -7.31 -10.91
CA GLN A 145 4.86 -7.08 -12.19
C GLN A 145 5.38 -5.83 -12.89
N LEU A 146 5.54 -4.72 -12.16
CA LEU A 146 6.13 -3.48 -12.69
C LEU A 146 7.57 -3.72 -13.16
N TYR A 147 8.37 -4.38 -12.34
CA TYR A 147 9.77 -4.69 -12.64
C TYR A 147 9.96 -5.58 -13.88
N ILE A 148 9.07 -6.55 -14.11
CA ILE A 148 9.13 -7.41 -15.29
C ILE A 148 8.68 -6.65 -16.54
N TYR A 149 7.63 -5.83 -16.42
CA TYR A 149 6.98 -5.23 -17.58
C TYR A 149 7.79 -4.10 -18.22
N ASN A 150 8.49 -3.28 -17.43
CA ASN A 150 9.15 -2.07 -17.95
C ASN A 150 10.55 -2.30 -18.54
N GLY A 151 11.16 -3.47 -18.32
CA GLY A 151 12.45 -3.81 -18.93
C GLY A 151 13.62 -2.95 -18.40
N ILE A 152 14.67 -2.76 -19.19
CA ILE A 152 15.86 -1.95 -18.84
C ILE A 152 15.86 -0.70 -19.72
N ALA A 153 15.83 0.49 -19.11
CA ALA A 153 15.77 1.79 -19.81
C ALA A 153 17.09 2.19 -20.49
N ASP A 154 18.24 1.95 -19.85
CA ASP A 154 19.57 2.22 -20.42
C ASP A 154 20.55 1.06 -20.17
N THR A 155 21.03 0.46 -21.26
CA THR A 155 22.01 -0.66 -21.21
C THR A 155 23.46 -0.18 -21.17
N SER A 156 23.71 1.11 -21.34
CA SER A 156 25.07 1.69 -21.36
C SER A 156 25.70 1.82 -19.97
N LYS A 157 24.87 1.75 -18.90
CA LYS A 157 25.32 1.83 -17.50
C LYS A 157 25.96 0.52 -17.05
N LYS A 158 27.18 0.63 -16.49
CA LYS A 158 28.03 -0.54 -16.19
C LYS A 158 27.94 -1.06 -14.75
N SER A 159 27.37 -0.31 -13.81
CA SER A 159 27.30 -0.78 -12.42
C SER A 159 26.09 -1.70 -12.21
N LEU A 160 26.26 -2.73 -11.38
CA LEU A 160 25.21 -3.70 -11.03
C LEU A 160 23.95 -3.01 -10.46
N LEU A 161 24.15 -2.03 -9.57
CA LEU A 161 23.05 -1.24 -9.00
C LEU A 161 22.28 -0.47 -10.07
N SER A 162 22.97 0.11 -11.03
CA SER A 162 22.31 0.81 -12.13
C SER A 162 21.52 -0.18 -12.99
N HIS A 163 22.18 -1.24 -13.44
CA HIS A 163 21.63 -2.18 -14.40
C HIS A 163 20.41 -2.98 -13.89
N TYR A 164 20.40 -3.35 -12.60
CA TYR A 164 19.35 -4.18 -12.02
C TYR A 164 18.31 -3.41 -11.22
N ILE A 165 18.60 -2.19 -10.77
CA ILE A 165 17.68 -1.42 -9.93
C ILE A 165 17.32 -0.11 -10.62
N LEU A 166 18.26 0.83 -10.78
CA LEU A 166 17.90 2.18 -11.25
C LEU A 166 17.31 2.22 -12.66
N GLU A 167 17.87 1.44 -13.59
CA GLU A 167 17.44 1.41 -14.99
C GLU A 167 16.21 0.51 -15.23
N ARG A 168 15.86 -0.33 -14.26
CA ARG A 168 14.67 -1.19 -14.33
C ARG A 168 13.42 -0.60 -13.68
N PHE A 169 13.60 0.47 -12.92
CA PHE A 169 12.53 1.32 -12.40
C PHE A 169 12.50 2.64 -13.19
N GLY A 170 12.33 2.56 -14.51
CA GLY A 170 12.24 3.67 -15.47
C GLY A 170 13.56 4.33 -15.87
N GLY A 171 14.60 4.34 -15.05
CA GLY A 171 15.81 5.12 -15.33
C GLY A 171 15.56 6.64 -15.36
N TRP A 172 16.50 7.43 -14.84
CA TRP A 172 16.35 8.89 -14.79
C TRP A 172 16.85 9.55 -16.09
N ILE A 173 16.04 9.46 -17.15
CA ILE A 173 16.33 10.02 -18.47
C ILE A 173 15.23 10.99 -18.92
N ASP A 174 15.58 11.95 -19.79
CA ASP A 174 14.60 12.89 -20.34
C ASP A 174 13.58 12.14 -21.20
N GLY A 175 12.30 12.39 -20.93
CA GLY A 175 11.18 11.65 -21.53
C GLY A 175 10.64 10.50 -20.68
N ASN A 176 11.39 9.97 -19.70
CA ASN A 176 10.98 8.80 -18.88
C ASN A 176 10.79 9.09 -17.38
N LYS A 177 10.85 10.37 -16.99
CA LYS A 177 10.78 10.78 -15.57
C LYS A 177 9.47 10.41 -14.89
N LEU A 178 8.35 10.39 -15.62
CA LEU A 178 7.05 9.99 -15.07
C LEU A 178 7.01 8.48 -14.80
N ASP A 179 7.46 7.67 -15.75
CA ASP A 179 7.55 6.22 -15.58
C ASP A 179 8.50 5.85 -14.45
N TYR A 180 9.65 6.53 -14.33
CA TYR A 180 10.52 6.41 -13.15
C TYR A 180 9.75 6.64 -11.84
N LEU A 181 8.99 7.72 -11.71
CA LEU A 181 8.23 8.01 -10.47
C LEU A 181 7.14 6.95 -10.19
N PHE A 182 6.45 6.46 -11.22
CA PHE A 182 5.41 5.42 -11.10
C PHE A 182 6.00 4.05 -10.76
N GLU A 183 7.23 3.80 -11.15
CA GLU A 183 7.89 2.52 -10.91
C GLU A 183 8.44 2.44 -9.49
N TRP A 184 8.97 3.56 -8.99
CA TRP A 184 9.40 3.68 -7.60
C TRP A 184 8.23 3.65 -6.60
N SER A 185 7.01 4.04 -6.99
CA SER A 185 5.84 3.98 -6.11
C SER A 185 5.54 2.55 -5.65
N GLY A 186 5.69 1.55 -6.54
CA GLY A 186 5.51 0.14 -6.18
C GLY A 186 6.49 -0.37 -5.13
N MET A 187 7.75 0.08 -5.17
CA MET A 187 8.74 -0.27 -4.14
C MET A 187 8.45 0.44 -2.81
N ILE A 188 8.09 1.73 -2.87
CA ILE A 188 7.71 2.51 -1.70
C ILE A 188 6.52 1.87 -0.97
N ASP A 189 5.53 1.38 -1.72
CA ASP A 189 4.36 0.69 -1.17
C ASP A 189 4.75 -0.55 -0.36
N VAL A 190 5.63 -1.39 -0.89
CA VAL A 190 6.14 -2.57 -0.16
C VAL A 190 6.78 -2.16 1.18
N PHE A 191 7.60 -1.12 1.21
CA PHE A 191 8.22 -0.65 2.45
C PHE A 191 7.19 -0.15 3.47
N ILE A 192 6.16 0.57 3.01
CA ILE A 192 5.06 1.01 3.87
C ILE A 192 4.32 -0.20 4.44
N LYS A 193 4.03 -1.23 3.63
CA LYS A 193 3.35 -2.44 4.10
C LYS A 193 4.16 -3.24 5.09
N ILE A 194 5.46 -3.37 4.88
CA ILE A 194 6.36 -4.01 5.86
C ILE A 194 6.33 -3.24 7.17
N TYR A 195 6.38 -1.91 7.13
CA TYR A 195 6.27 -1.09 8.32
C TYR A 195 4.93 -1.28 9.05
N LEU A 196 3.81 -1.29 8.33
CA LEU A 196 2.48 -1.55 8.91
C LEU A 196 2.36 -2.95 9.50
N LEU A 197 2.95 -3.96 8.84
CA LEU A 197 3.04 -5.32 9.37
C LEU A 197 3.79 -5.35 10.70
N LEU A 198 4.94 -4.67 10.79
CA LEU A 198 5.71 -4.59 12.03
C LEU A 198 4.90 -3.91 13.15
N LEU A 199 4.14 -2.85 12.82
CA LEU A 199 3.25 -2.19 13.78
C LEU A 199 2.13 -3.11 14.29
N GLN A 200 1.51 -3.90 13.40
CA GLN A 200 0.45 -4.84 13.78
C GLN A 200 0.98 -6.03 14.57
N ASN A 201 2.11 -6.59 14.14
CA ASN A 201 2.73 -7.75 14.77
C ASN A 201 3.21 -7.44 16.20
N ASN A 202 3.75 -6.24 16.40
CA ASN A 202 4.27 -5.81 17.70
C ASN A 202 3.25 -4.99 18.51
N PHE A 203 1.98 -4.98 18.12
CA PHE A 203 0.97 -4.20 18.81
C PHE A 203 0.76 -4.70 20.25
N ARG A 204 0.83 -3.78 21.20
CA ARG A 204 0.46 -3.96 22.60
C ARG A 204 -0.32 -2.75 23.08
N ALA A 205 -1.57 -2.93 23.49
CA ALA A 205 -2.48 -1.82 23.82
C ALA A 205 -1.89 -0.82 24.83
N CYS A 206 -1.20 -1.32 25.86
CA CYS A 206 -0.59 -0.49 26.91
C CYS A 206 0.50 0.46 26.36
N GLU A 207 1.24 0.05 25.33
CA GLU A 207 2.27 0.90 24.69
C GLU A 207 1.66 2.08 23.93
N TYR A 208 0.35 2.02 23.65
CA TYR A 208 -0.44 3.04 22.97
C TYR A 208 -1.41 3.75 23.92
N ASN A 209 -1.32 3.53 25.24
CA ASN A 209 -2.28 4.02 26.23
C ASN A 209 -3.73 3.65 25.88
N LEU A 210 -3.93 2.44 25.35
CA LEU A 210 -5.23 1.86 25.01
C LEU A 210 -5.60 0.77 26.02
N PRO A 211 -6.90 0.49 26.25
CA PRO A 211 -7.34 -0.54 27.18
C PRO A 211 -6.76 -1.92 26.85
N SER A 212 -6.35 -2.66 27.88
CA SER A 212 -5.70 -3.98 27.71
C SER A 212 -6.58 -5.02 27.00
N SER A 213 -7.91 -4.85 27.03
CA SER A 213 -8.90 -5.64 26.28
C SER A 213 -8.70 -5.58 24.76
N TRP A 214 -7.97 -4.60 24.23
CA TRP A 214 -7.70 -4.44 22.79
C TRP A 214 -6.58 -5.35 22.27
N ASN A 215 -5.89 -6.06 23.17
CA ASN A 215 -4.92 -7.10 22.80
C ASN A 215 -5.57 -8.42 22.32
N ALA A 216 -6.92 -8.51 22.37
CA ALA A 216 -7.66 -9.68 21.92
C ALA A 216 -7.64 -9.89 20.38
#